data_AF-A0A5C7B8F7-F1
#
_entry.id   AF-A0A5C7B8F7-F1
#
_cell.length_a   1.000
_cell.length_b   1.000
_cell.length_c   1.000
_cell.angle_alpha   90.00
_cell.angle_beta   90.00
_cell.angle_gamma   90.00
#
_symmetry.space_group_name_H-M   'P 1'
#
loop_
_entity.id
_entity.type
_entity.pdbx_description
1 polymer ?
#
loop_
_entity_poly.entity_id
_entity_poly.type
_entity_poly.pdbx_seq_one_letter_code
_entity_poly.pdbx_strand_id
1 'polypeptide(L)' 'MIVKQTILDTIEDLCSDFLYYDRKEDEDLTMELLNKAVEDGEITVKEMVDKFESCLRNTYS' A
#
# COMPACT_ATOMS: atom_id res chain seq x y z
N MET A 1 15.98 2.77 19.55
CA MET A 1 14.74 3.04 18.79
C MET A 1 13.54 2.63 19.62
N ILE A 2 12.46 3.43 19.59
CA ILE A 2 11.20 3.08 20.24
C ILE A 2 10.46 2.14 19.28
N VAL A 3 10.04 0.96 19.75
CA VAL A 3 9.38 -0.10 18.92
C VAL A 3 8.23 0.48 18.07
N LYS A 4 7.45 1.40 18.65
CA LYS A 4 6.38 2.10 17.93
C LYS A 4 6.89 2.85 16.70
N GLN A 5 8.00 3.57 16.81
CA GLN A 5 8.56 4.33 15.69
C GLN A 5 9.03 3.38 14.59
N THR A 6 9.71 2.29 14.95
CA THR A 6 10.12 1.25 13.99
C THR A 6 8.93 0.69 13.21
N ILE A 7 7.81 0.42 13.88
CA ILE A 7 6.60 -0.08 13.22
C ILE A 7 6.04 0.96 12.24
N LEU A 8 6.00 2.24 12.64
CA LEU A 8 5.50 3.31 11.79
C LEU A 8 6.40 3.52 10.56
N ASP A 9 7.72 3.54 10.75
CA ASP A 9 8.70 3.67 9.68
C ASP A 9 8.55 2.50 8.68
N THR A 10 8.38 1.26 9.17
CA THR A 10 8.16 0.10 8.30
C THR A 10 6.85 0.18 7.50
N ILE A 11 5.80 0.79 8.05
CA ILE A 11 4.54 1.00 7.31
C ILE A 11 4.75 2.04 6.21
N GLU A 12 5.52 3.11 6.48
CA GLU A 12 5.87 4.12 5.48
C GLU A 12 6.71 3.54 4.33
N ASP A 13 7.69 2.70 4.67
CA ASP A 13 8.50 1.97 3.67
C ASP A 13 7.61 1.08 2.80
N LEU A 14 6.72 0.27 3.41
CA LEU A 14 5.79 -0.60 2.68
C LEU A 14 4.89 0.20 1.71
N CYS A 15 4.38 1.35 2.13
CA CYS A 15 3.59 2.21 1.25
C CYS A 15 4.44 2.76 0.10
N SER A 16 5.68 3.14 0.36
CA SER A 16 6.60 3.66 -0.65
C SER A 16 6.97 2.59 -1.69
N ASP A 17 7.18 1.36 -1.25
CA ASP A 17 7.44 0.22 -2.14
C ASP A 17 6.23 -0.09 -3.00
N PHE A 18 5.03 -0.16 -2.38
CA PHE A 18 3.78 -0.38 -3.10
C PHE A 18 3.44 0.73 -4.11
N LEU A 19 3.81 1.99 -3.84
CA LEU A 19 3.41 3.14 -4.66
C LEU A 19 4.48 3.67 -5.58
N TYR A 20 5.76 3.32 -5.45
CA TYR A 20 6.82 3.99 -6.22
C TYR A 20 8.03 3.10 -6.52
N TYR A 21 8.57 2.40 -5.53
CA TYR A 21 9.90 1.80 -5.66
C TYR A 21 9.90 0.42 -6.34
N ASP A 22 8.95 -0.47 -6.02
CA ASP A 22 8.88 -1.82 -6.63
C ASP A 22 8.14 -1.86 -7.97
N ARG A 23 7.36 -0.81 -8.27
CA ARG A 23 6.47 -0.74 -9.45
C ARG A 23 7.17 -0.44 -10.77
N LYS A 24 8.48 -0.17 -10.73
CA LYS A 24 9.28 0.14 -11.92
C LYS A 24 9.64 -1.09 -12.74
N GLU A 25 9.70 -2.25 -12.10
CA GLU A 25 10.04 -3.54 -12.72
C GLU A 25 8.86 -4.53 -12.69
N ASP A 26 7.74 -4.15 -12.06
CA ASP A 26 6.51 -4.95 -11.99
C ASP A 26 5.69 -4.79 -13.28
N GLU A 27 5.68 -5.83 -14.12
CA GLU A 27 4.94 -5.87 -15.39
C GLU A 27 3.43 -6.08 -15.20
N ASP A 28 3.00 -6.67 -14.08
CA ASP A 28 1.60 -7.04 -13.84
C ASP A 28 0.78 -5.87 -13.31
N LEU A 29 1.37 -5.03 -12.45
CA LEU A 29 0.72 -3.83 -11.95
C LEU A 29 1.71 -2.66 -11.91
N THR A 30 1.97 -2.10 -13.10
CA THR A 30 2.85 -0.94 -13.26
C THR A 30 2.31 0.31 -12.53
N MET A 31 3.18 1.30 -12.34
CA MET A 31 2.80 2.63 -11.84
C MET A 31 1.67 3.28 -12.65
N GLU A 32 1.76 3.20 -13.98
CA GLU A 32 0.78 3.81 -14.87
C GLU A 32 -0.59 3.15 -14.71
N LEU A 33 -0.63 1.81 -14.60
CA LEU A 33 -1.87 1.07 -14.37
C LEU A 33 -2.49 1.38 -13.02
N LEU A 34 -1.69 1.44 -11.95
CA LEU A 34 -2.20 1.80 -10.62
C LEU A 34 -2.77 3.21 -10.59
N ASN A 35 -2.04 4.19 -11.14
CA ASN A 35 -2.51 5.57 -11.21
C ASN A 35 -3.80 5.67 -12.02
N LYS A 36 -3.86 4.99 -13.17
CA LYS A 36 -5.05 4.96 -14.01
C LYS A 36 -6.24 4.31 -13.31
N ALA A 37 -6.06 3.21 -12.60
CA ALA A 37 -7.12 2.55 -11.84
C ALA A 37 -7.69 3.45 -10.73
N VAL A 38 -6.85 4.27 -10.10
CA VAL A 38 -7.29 5.29 -9.13
C VAL A 38 -8.02 6.44 -9.81
N GLU A 39 -7.51 6.94 -10.94
CA GLU A 39 -8.13 8.03 -11.71
C GLU A 39 -9.49 7.64 -12.31
N ASP A 40 -9.60 6.42 -12.83
CA ASP A 40 -10.82 5.86 -13.42
C ASP A 40 -11.83 5.41 -12.33
N GLY A 41 -11.42 5.40 -11.06
CA GLY A 41 -12.27 5.03 -9.92
C GLY A 41 -12.51 3.52 -9.80
N GLU A 42 -11.70 2.69 -10.46
CA GLU A 42 -11.72 1.23 -10.31
C GLU A 42 -11.33 0.79 -8.89
N ILE A 43 -10.51 1.60 -8.22
CA ILE A 43 -10.19 1.48 -6.81
C ILE A 43 -9.96 2.86 -6.18
N THR A 44 -10.43 3.05 -4.95
CA THR A 44 -10.21 4.27 -4.18
C THR A 44 -9.13 4.07 -3.11
N VAL A 45 -8.46 5.15 -2.72
CA VAL A 45 -7.52 5.13 -1.57
C VAL A 45 -8.20 4.58 -0.31
N LYS A 46 -9.48 4.89 -0.12
CA LYS A 46 -10.25 4.37 1.01
C LYS A 46 -10.35 2.85 0.98
N GLU A 47 -10.65 2.24 -0.15
CA GLU A 47 -10.72 0.78 -0.28
C GLU A 47 -9.36 0.12 -0.03
N MET A 48 -8.26 0.76 -0.45
CA MET A 48 -6.92 0.28 -0.14
C MET A 48 -6.64 0.30 1.37
N VAL A 49 -6.99 1.40 2.04
CA VAL A 49 -6.83 1.55 3.50
C VAL A 49 -7.71 0.56 4.26
N ASP A 50 -8.98 0.43 3.89
CA ASP A 50 -9.92 -0.50 4.51
C ASP A 50 -9.43 -1.96 4.35
N LYS A 51 -8.86 -2.30 3.19
CA LYS A 51 -8.26 -3.62 2.95
C LYS A 51 -7.03 -3.86 3.82
N PHE A 52 -6.13 -2.87 3.94
CA PHE A 52 -4.95 -2.97 4.80
C PHE A 52 -5.34 -3.14 6.27
N GLU A 53 -6.28 -2.32 6.76
CA GLU A 53 -6.80 -2.42 8.13
C GLU A 53 -7.41 -3.81 8.40
N SER A 54 -8.22 -4.33 7.47
CA SER A 54 -8.82 -5.66 7.58
C SER A 54 -7.76 -6.76 7.71
N CYS A 55 -6.69 -6.72 6.90
CA CYS A 55 -5.59 -7.68 6.98
C CYS A 55 -4.87 -7.64 8.34
N LEU A 56 -4.58 -6.44 8.86
CA LEU A 56 -3.96 -6.29 10.18
C LEU A 56 -4.87 -6.84 11.28
N ARG A 57 -6.15 -6.44 11.29
CA ARG A 57 -7.12 -6.92 12.29
C ARG A 57 -7.20 -8.43 12.28
N ASN A 58 -7.36 -9.06 11.12
CA ASN A 58 -7.45 -10.52 11.00
C ASN A 58 -6.23 -11.25 11.58
N THR A 59 -5.05 -10.63 11.55
CA THR A 59 -3.81 -11.24 12.09
C THR A 59 -3.74 -11.18 13.61
N TYR A 60 -4.29 -10.12 14.23
CA TYR A 60 -4.27 -9.90 15.68
C TYR A 60 -5.62 -10.18 16.36
N SER A 61 -6.56 -10.84 15.66
CA SER A 61 -7.88 -11.24 16.16
C SER A 61 -7.85 -12.58 16.89
#